data_AF-A0A661N2V7-F1
#
_entry.id   AF-A0A661N2V7-F1
#
_cell.length_a   1.000
_cell.length_b   1.000
_cell.length_c   1.000
_cell.angle_alpha   90.00
_cell.angle_beta   90.00
_cell.angle_gamma   90.00
#
_symmetry.space_group_name_H-M   'P 1'
#
loop_
_entity.id
_entity.type
_entity.pdbx_description
1 polymer ?
#
loop_
_entity_poly.entity_id
_entity_poly.type
_entity_poly.pdbx_seq_one_letter_code
_entity_poly.pdbx_strand_id
1 'polypeptide(L)'
;MRTRIATWPLVLALVTASFAVCEAPAAAQGSRALFVAAPSLPHTLCRAVPDALSWESQLVDSTAYIRAAEEQGLAPSGSSALQWLGPHQGADVIVVAAAGSRGVARLLLVHYYDGQTGVEIRAGTYRLRGLGIPRAVNRAIARDFQTALLRSLSGSPDRSVQGIHVPDPEALGAVEDELTGEGENESSDGQERQHDEESEESESIQESAPTAAPEAWAWGFDLAAGLGFGQRESSMPMEAEGAHFSSSPFPAVHVAFDLWLRPSPGSSLRAMLGVRYYTSVGLQAADQRADGSTQMVNTRAQNLALGLKLNFPLVDGPLPIRMDVEAGWGFRMLDSEFQMSMPTYTLSGLYGRAGVVVPIGKESPLSFGLAAELGYINSVSEEAAVAAAVSGGARLGIEVQVRYDIIAELDVAVSYRGSHIFLPSEWGGTMTDVERFGVVRMTYRP
;
A
#
# COMPACT_ATOMS: atom_id res chain seq x y z
N MET A 1 7.98 42.47 -19.11
CA MET A 1 8.84 41.29 -19.36
C MET A 1 8.46 40.21 -18.35
N ARG A 2 7.75 39.15 -18.79
CA ARG A 2 7.42 38.00 -17.94
C ARG A 2 8.49 36.92 -18.17
N THR A 3 9.39 36.74 -17.20
CA THR A 3 10.34 35.62 -17.18
C THR A 3 9.59 34.35 -16.82
N ARG A 4 9.34 33.48 -17.82
CA ARG A 4 8.90 32.10 -17.61
C ARG A 4 10.04 31.33 -16.94
N ILE A 5 9.95 31.10 -15.64
CA ILE A 5 10.83 30.16 -14.96
C ILE A 5 10.40 28.77 -15.43
N ALA A 6 11.30 28.06 -16.10
CA ALA A 6 11.04 26.71 -16.60
C ALA A 6 10.85 25.78 -15.40
N THR A 7 9.62 25.29 -15.20
CA THR A 7 9.18 24.41 -14.10
C THR A 7 9.57 22.95 -14.29
N TRP A 8 10.07 22.58 -15.47
CA TRP A 8 10.46 21.21 -15.81
C TRP A 8 11.62 20.58 -15.00
N PRO A 9 12.65 21.30 -14.49
CA PRO A 9 13.77 20.65 -13.80
C PRO A 9 13.39 20.21 -12.39
N LEU A 10 12.39 20.89 -11.78
CA LEU A 10 11.95 20.66 -10.41
C LEU A 10 11.03 19.44 -10.33
N VAL A 11 10.19 19.23 -11.35
CA VAL A 11 9.39 18.01 -11.51
C VAL A 11 10.28 16.80 -11.80
N LEU A 12 11.32 16.97 -12.64
CA LEU A 12 12.26 15.88 -12.94
C LEU A 12 13.06 15.45 -11.70
N ALA A 13 13.54 16.41 -10.89
CA ALA A 13 14.29 16.13 -9.66
C ALA A 13 13.48 15.33 -8.61
N LEU A 14 12.18 15.63 -8.48
CA LEU A 14 11.26 14.93 -7.57
C LEU A 14 10.92 13.50 -8.04
N VAL A 15 10.82 13.29 -9.36
CA VAL A 15 10.62 11.96 -9.94
C VAL A 15 11.89 11.12 -9.81
N THR A 16 13.07 11.68 -10.09
CA THR A 16 14.34 10.93 -9.96
C THR A 16 14.68 10.58 -8.50
N ALA A 17 14.34 11.42 -7.54
CA ALA A 17 14.52 11.10 -6.12
C ALA A 17 13.61 9.94 -5.65
N SER A 18 12.50 9.68 -6.34
CA SER A 18 11.56 8.60 -6.01
C SER A 18 11.98 7.24 -6.60
N PHE A 19 12.84 7.22 -7.63
CA PHE A 19 13.35 5.98 -8.24
C PHE A 19 14.74 5.55 -7.73
N ALA A 20 15.43 6.40 -6.95
CA ALA A 20 16.81 6.14 -6.52
C ALA A 20 16.96 5.30 -5.22
N VAL A 21 15.93 4.59 -4.76
CA VAL A 21 15.99 3.79 -3.50
C VAL A 21 15.71 2.29 -3.70
N CYS A 22 15.82 1.79 -4.93
CA CYS A 22 15.81 0.34 -5.21
C CYS A 22 17.09 -0.11 -5.91
N GLU A 23 18.25 0.26 -5.38
CA GLU A 23 19.43 -0.58 -5.58
C GLU A 23 19.41 -1.65 -4.49
N ALA A 24 19.21 -2.91 -4.89
CA ALA A 24 19.44 -4.05 -4.03
C ALA A 24 20.89 -3.95 -3.51
N PRO A 25 21.13 -4.04 -2.19
CA PRO A 25 22.48 -3.91 -1.67
C PRO A 25 23.37 -4.97 -2.30
N ALA A 26 24.47 -4.54 -2.93
CA ALA A 26 25.50 -5.39 -3.55
C ALA A 26 26.18 -6.39 -2.57
N ALA A 27 25.76 -6.43 -1.30
CA ALA A 27 26.25 -7.32 -0.26
C ALA A 27 25.71 -8.76 -0.34
N ALA A 28 24.61 -9.03 -1.06
CA ALA A 28 23.98 -10.36 -1.06
C ALA A 28 24.71 -11.42 -1.90
N GLN A 29 25.48 -11.02 -2.93
CA GLN A 29 26.12 -11.94 -3.89
C GLN A 29 27.27 -12.81 -3.32
N GLY A 30 27.62 -12.67 -2.03
CA GLY A 30 28.62 -13.50 -1.36
C GLY A 30 28.08 -14.49 -0.33
N SER A 31 26.78 -14.50 -0.05
CA SER A 31 26.18 -15.32 1.01
C SER A 31 25.94 -16.76 0.56
N ARG A 32 26.08 -17.73 1.47
CA ARG A 32 25.89 -19.16 1.22
C ARG A 32 24.66 -19.68 1.96
N ALA A 33 23.71 -20.27 1.24
CA ALA A 33 22.50 -20.84 1.82
C ALA A 33 22.44 -22.36 1.65
N LEU A 34 22.13 -23.09 2.71
CA LEU A 34 21.84 -24.52 2.64
C LEU A 34 20.33 -24.73 2.62
N PHE A 35 19.78 -25.34 1.56
CA PHE A 35 18.36 -25.67 1.48
C PHE A 35 18.09 -27.12 1.89
N VAL A 36 17.14 -27.30 2.80
CA VAL A 36 16.68 -28.61 3.28
C VAL A 36 15.17 -28.73 3.09
N ALA A 37 14.75 -29.69 2.27
CA ALA A 37 13.34 -29.99 2.10
C ALA A 37 12.85 -30.92 3.22
N ALA A 38 11.79 -30.54 3.92
CA ALA A 38 11.10 -31.44 4.83
C ALA A 38 10.34 -32.53 4.04
N PRO A 39 10.07 -33.71 4.65
CA PRO A 39 9.36 -34.80 3.97
C PRO A 39 7.96 -34.42 3.45
N SER A 40 7.33 -33.40 4.06
CA SER A 40 6.02 -32.92 3.62
C SER A 40 6.06 -32.03 2.39
N LEU A 41 7.24 -31.59 1.91
CA LEU A 41 7.36 -30.64 0.81
C LEU A 41 7.16 -31.32 -0.57
N PRO A 42 6.18 -30.90 -1.38
CA PRO A 42 5.98 -31.42 -2.74
C PRO A 42 7.19 -31.18 -3.65
N HIS A 43 7.48 -32.11 -4.55
CA HIS A 43 8.59 -32.02 -5.50
C HIS A 43 8.63 -30.73 -6.34
N THR A 44 7.46 -30.14 -6.66
CA THR A 44 7.40 -28.84 -7.37
C THR A 44 8.00 -27.71 -6.55
N LEU A 45 7.74 -27.69 -5.24
CA LEU A 45 8.27 -26.68 -4.32
C LEU A 45 9.73 -26.96 -3.94
N CYS A 46 10.16 -28.22 -3.95
CA CYS A 46 11.56 -28.59 -3.76
C CYS A 46 12.50 -27.98 -4.82
N ARG A 47 11.98 -27.59 -6.00
CA ARG A 47 12.74 -26.86 -7.03
C ARG A 47 12.54 -25.35 -6.92
N ALA A 48 11.28 -24.93 -6.76
CA ALA A 48 10.93 -23.51 -6.78
C ALA A 48 11.51 -22.69 -5.61
N VAL A 49 11.63 -23.26 -4.41
CA VAL A 49 12.20 -22.53 -3.25
C VAL A 49 13.71 -22.30 -3.44
N PRO A 50 14.53 -23.32 -3.79
CA PRO A 50 15.92 -23.09 -4.19
C PRO A 50 16.09 -22.06 -5.30
N ASP A 51 15.27 -22.11 -6.35
CA ASP A 51 15.36 -21.16 -7.45
C ASP A 51 15.19 -19.71 -6.96
N ALA A 52 14.26 -19.46 -6.04
CA ALA A 52 14.07 -18.15 -5.40
C ALA A 52 15.30 -17.72 -4.57
N LEU A 53 15.87 -18.65 -3.79
CA LEU A 53 17.05 -18.38 -2.95
C LEU A 53 18.33 -18.15 -3.77
N SER A 54 18.43 -18.79 -4.95
CA SER A 54 19.60 -18.70 -5.83
C SER A 54 19.82 -17.30 -6.42
N TRP A 55 18.78 -16.46 -6.41
CA TRP A 55 18.88 -15.06 -6.84
C TRP A 55 19.58 -14.19 -5.79
N GLU A 56 19.51 -14.59 -4.52
CA GLU A 56 20.01 -13.82 -3.38
C GLU A 56 21.30 -14.42 -2.78
N SER A 57 21.60 -15.70 -3.04
CA SER A 57 22.68 -16.44 -2.39
C SER A 57 23.21 -17.59 -3.24
N GLN A 58 24.43 -18.03 -2.95
CA GLN A 58 24.99 -19.26 -3.47
C GLN A 58 24.46 -20.46 -2.69
N LEU A 59 23.73 -21.35 -3.38
CA LEU A 59 23.24 -22.58 -2.75
C LEU A 59 24.37 -23.57 -2.49
N VAL A 60 24.44 -24.06 -1.25
CA VAL A 60 25.30 -25.17 -0.83
C VAL A 60 24.61 -26.48 -1.18
N ASP A 61 25.38 -27.44 -1.71
CA ASP A 61 24.87 -28.79 -2.00
C ASP A 61 24.43 -29.50 -0.71
N SER A 62 23.15 -29.87 -0.63
CA SER A 62 22.56 -30.51 0.54
C SER A 62 22.79 -32.03 0.58
N THR A 63 23.35 -32.63 -0.47
CA THR A 63 23.54 -34.09 -0.56
C THR A 63 24.42 -34.64 0.56
N ALA A 64 25.53 -33.95 0.87
CA ALA A 64 26.44 -34.36 1.93
C ALA A 64 25.79 -34.24 3.32
N TYR A 65 25.06 -33.15 3.56
CA TYR A 65 24.30 -32.92 4.79
C TYR A 65 23.22 -33.99 5.02
N ILE A 66 22.40 -34.27 3.99
CA ILE A 66 21.32 -35.25 4.09
C ILE A 66 21.88 -36.64 4.40
N ARG A 67 22.93 -37.06 3.69
CA ARG A 67 23.59 -38.36 3.95
C ARG A 67 24.13 -38.45 5.37
N ALA A 68 24.81 -37.42 5.85
CA ALA A 68 25.37 -37.40 7.21
C ALA A 68 24.26 -37.46 8.29
N ALA A 69 23.12 -36.81 8.05
CA ALA A 69 21.96 -36.88 8.94
C ALA A 69 21.36 -38.29 8.97
N GLU A 70 21.19 -38.91 7.80
CA GLU A 70 20.64 -40.27 7.67
C GLU A 70 21.57 -41.33 8.30
N GLU A 71 22.88 -41.23 8.11
CA GLU A 71 23.88 -42.12 8.73
C GLU A 71 23.85 -42.07 10.27
N GLN A 72 23.42 -40.94 10.84
CA GLN A 72 23.27 -40.75 12.29
C GLN A 72 21.85 -41.02 12.79
N GLY A 73 20.92 -41.45 11.92
CA GLY A 73 19.53 -41.69 12.27
C GLY A 73 18.76 -40.42 12.65
N LEU A 74 19.21 -39.25 12.17
CA LEU A 74 18.57 -37.96 12.40
C LEU A 74 17.72 -37.56 11.19
N ALA A 75 16.56 -36.95 11.43
CA ALA A 75 15.77 -36.37 10.36
C ALA A 75 16.49 -35.10 9.82
N PRO A 76 16.79 -34.97 8.51
CA PRO A 76 17.54 -33.84 7.97
C PRO A 76 16.91 -32.47 8.26
N SER A 77 15.58 -32.39 8.33
CA SER A 77 14.84 -31.16 8.66
C SER A 77 14.60 -30.98 10.17
N GLY A 78 15.09 -31.90 11.01
CA GLY A 78 14.90 -31.86 12.46
C GLY A 78 15.91 -30.95 13.15
N SER A 79 15.50 -30.32 14.26
CA SER A 79 16.35 -29.41 15.05
C SER A 79 17.67 -30.05 15.48
N SER A 80 17.67 -31.33 15.85
CA SER A 80 18.89 -32.06 16.20
C SER A 80 19.88 -32.16 15.03
N ALA A 81 19.42 -32.45 13.81
CA ALA A 81 20.32 -32.49 12.65
C ALA A 81 20.87 -31.10 12.32
N LEU A 82 20.02 -30.08 12.40
CA LEU A 82 20.39 -28.69 12.11
C LEU A 82 21.43 -28.16 13.11
N GLN A 83 21.29 -28.45 14.40
CA GLN A 83 22.24 -28.02 15.43
C GLN A 83 23.57 -28.77 15.39
N TRP A 84 23.54 -30.08 15.11
CA TRP A 84 24.74 -30.92 15.19
C TRP A 84 25.53 -30.96 13.88
N LEU A 85 24.85 -30.89 12.73
CA LEU A 85 25.47 -31.06 11.41
C LEU A 85 25.46 -29.78 10.57
N GLY A 86 24.51 -28.87 10.82
CA GLY A 86 24.36 -27.60 10.11
C GLY A 86 25.63 -26.73 10.14
N PRO A 87 26.25 -26.48 11.32
CA PRO A 87 27.48 -25.70 11.47
C PRO A 87 28.66 -26.16 10.61
N HIS A 88 28.67 -27.43 10.20
CA HIS A 88 29.75 -28.03 9.44
C HIS A 88 29.58 -27.92 7.91
N GLN A 89 28.45 -27.39 7.43
CA GLN A 89 28.16 -27.30 5.99
C GLN A 89 28.69 -26.01 5.33
N GLY A 90 29.18 -25.05 6.12
CA GLY A 90 29.71 -23.78 5.60
C GLY A 90 28.65 -22.90 4.92
N ALA A 91 27.41 -22.98 5.40
CA ALA A 91 26.35 -22.05 5.05
C ALA A 91 26.27 -20.93 6.09
N ASP A 92 25.87 -19.74 5.66
CA ASP A 92 25.54 -18.61 6.55
C ASP A 92 24.12 -18.78 7.11
N VAL A 93 23.19 -19.30 6.29
CA VAL A 93 21.80 -19.56 6.69
C VAL A 93 21.38 -20.94 6.18
N ILE A 94 20.69 -21.71 7.03
CA ILE A 94 20.06 -22.98 6.65
C ILE A 94 18.55 -22.72 6.52
N VAL A 95 17.99 -23.04 5.35
CA VAL A 95 16.58 -22.82 5.03
C VAL A 95 15.87 -24.16 4.97
N VAL A 96 14.92 -24.37 5.87
CA VAL A 96 14.09 -25.58 5.92
C VAL A 96 12.69 -25.24 5.44
N ALA A 97 12.25 -25.90 4.36
CA ALA A 97 10.91 -25.69 3.82
C ALA A 97 10.03 -26.93 4.01
N ALA A 98 8.80 -26.71 4.47
CA ALA A 98 7.78 -27.74 4.65
C ALA A 98 6.45 -27.28 4.02
N ALA A 99 5.63 -28.21 3.56
CA ALA A 99 4.26 -27.90 3.20
C ALA A 99 3.30 -28.27 4.34
N GLY A 100 2.28 -27.44 4.51
CA GLY A 100 1.16 -27.66 5.40
C GLY A 100 -0.16 -27.32 4.73
N SER A 101 -1.27 -27.62 5.41
CA SER A 101 -2.60 -27.21 5.00
C SER A 101 -3.38 -26.69 6.20
N ARG A 102 -4.19 -25.64 5.97
CA ARG A 102 -5.18 -25.14 6.94
C ARG A 102 -6.50 -24.93 6.22
N GLY A 103 -7.43 -25.87 6.41
CA GLY A 103 -8.65 -25.95 5.62
C GLY A 103 -8.34 -26.22 4.14
N VAL A 104 -8.85 -25.36 3.25
CA VAL A 104 -8.63 -25.46 1.79
C VAL A 104 -7.32 -24.76 1.36
N ALA A 105 -6.70 -23.98 2.24
CA ALA A 105 -5.47 -23.26 1.93
C ALA A 105 -4.24 -24.18 2.05
N ARG A 106 -3.38 -24.14 1.03
CA ARG A 106 -2.05 -24.74 1.05
C ARG A 106 -1.04 -23.73 1.58
N LEU A 107 -0.17 -24.17 2.47
CA LEU A 107 0.79 -23.34 3.18
C LEU A 107 2.20 -23.86 2.93
N LEU A 108 3.15 -22.94 2.73
CA LEU A 108 4.58 -23.20 2.60
C LEU A 108 5.29 -22.60 3.82
N LEU A 109 5.60 -23.44 4.80
CA LEU A 109 6.36 -23.10 6.01
C LEU A 109 7.83 -23.01 5.62
N VAL A 110 8.48 -21.90 5.91
CA VAL A 110 9.92 -21.71 5.69
C VAL A 110 10.55 -21.25 6.99
N HIS A 111 11.43 -22.07 7.53
CA HIS A 111 12.19 -21.80 8.73
C HIS A 111 13.64 -21.51 8.35
N TYR A 112 14.19 -20.47 8.94
CA TYR A 112 15.55 -20.01 8.73
C TYR A 112 16.33 -20.25 10.02
N TYR A 113 17.44 -20.96 9.90
CA TYR A 113 18.34 -21.26 10.99
C TYR A 113 19.68 -20.60 10.72
N ASP A 114 20.32 -20.14 11.79
CA ASP A 114 21.68 -19.63 11.74
C ASP A 114 22.64 -20.75 11.32
N GLY A 115 23.47 -20.49 10.31
CA GLY A 115 24.34 -21.49 9.71
C GLY A 115 25.51 -21.93 10.60
N GLN A 116 25.85 -21.16 11.65
CA GLN A 116 26.95 -21.45 12.57
C GLN A 116 26.48 -22.17 13.84
N THR A 117 25.23 -22.00 14.23
CA THR A 117 24.69 -22.55 15.48
C THR A 117 23.56 -23.56 15.27
N GLY A 118 22.92 -23.55 14.09
CA GLY A 118 21.74 -24.34 13.80
C GLY A 118 20.51 -23.94 14.62
N VAL A 119 20.51 -22.75 15.24
CA VAL A 119 19.37 -22.22 16.00
C VAL A 119 18.43 -21.46 15.06
N GLU A 120 17.13 -21.62 15.28
CA GLU A 120 16.11 -20.94 14.48
C GLU A 120 16.16 -19.43 14.75
N ILE A 121 16.27 -18.64 13.68
CA ILE A 121 16.37 -17.18 13.73
C ILE A 121 15.13 -16.48 13.16
N ARG A 122 14.37 -17.19 12.32
CA ARG A 122 13.11 -16.70 11.73
C ARG A 122 12.27 -17.88 11.25
N ALA A 123 10.96 -17.74 11.34
CA ALA A 123 10.00 -18.54 10.59
C ALA A 123 9.16 -17.59 9.76
N GLY A 124 8.77 -18.03 8.57
CA GLY A 124 7.81 -17.33 7.74
C GLY A 124 6.87 -18.36 7.12
N THR A 125 5.65 -17.94 6.79
CA THR A 125 4.77 -18.86 6.10
C THR A 125 3.93 -18.27 4.98
N TYR A 126 4.00 -19.03 3.89
CA TYR A 126 3.52 -18.82 2.55
C TYR A 126 2.12 -19.33 2.21
N ARG A 127 1.03 -18.55 2.06
CA ARG A 127 -0.14 -19.15 1.36
C ARG A 127 0.13 -19.30 -0.12
N LEU A 128 -0.10 -20.51 -0.61
CA LEU A 128 -0.01 -20.85 -2.02
C LEU A 128 -1.41 -20.96 -2.62
N ARG A 129 -1.60 -20.38 -3.81
CA ARG A 129 -2.70 -20.77 -4.73
C ARG A 129 -2.13 -21.76 -5.73
N GLY A 130 -2.48 -23.04 -5.58
CA GLY A 130 -2.05 -24.13 -6.48
C GLY A 130 -0.76 -24.84 -6.04
N LEU A 131 0.10 -25.17 -7.02
CA LEU A 131 1.37 -25.90 -6.84
C LEU A 131 2.63 -25.03 -7.10
N GLY A 132 2.44 -23.79 -7.56
CA GLY A 132 3.51 -22.85 -7.86
C GLY A 132 3.69 -21.78 -6.77
N ILE A 133 4.85 -21.13 -6.78
CA ILE A 133 5.17 -19.98 -5.92
C ILE A 133 4.87 -18.69 -6.69
N PRO A 134 3.84 -17.90 -6.32
CA PRO A 134 3.58 -16.61 -6.94
C PRO A 134 4.76 -15.64 -6.79
N ARG A 135 4.93 -14.69 -7.72
CA ARG A 135 5.99 -13.67 -7.64
C ARG A 135 5.99 -12.89 -6.32
N ALA A 136 4.80 -12.62 -5.77
CA ALA A 136 4.66 -11.96 -4.47
C ALA A 136 5.23 -12.80 -3.32
N VAL A 137 4.95 -14.12 -3.31
CA VAL A 137 5.53 -15.05 -2.33
C VAL A 137 7.04 -15.15 -2.50
N ASN A 138 7.53 -15.20 -3.74
CA ASN A 138 8.96 -15.25 -4.02
C ASN A 138 9.69 -14.01 -3.44
N ARG A 139 9.14 -12.80 -3.64
CA ARG A 139 9.69 -11.58 -3.02
C ARG A 139 9.63 -11.61 -1.50
N ALA A 140 8.57 -12.18 -0.91
CA ALA A 140 8.46 -12.32 0.54
C ALA A 140 9.52 -13.28 1.10
N ILE A 141 9.73 -14.44 0.46
CA ILE A 141 10.80 -15.39 0.79
C ILE A 141 12.17 -14.72 0.71
N ALA A 142 12.44 -13.99 -0.38
CA ALA A 142 13.72 -13.29 -0.56
C ALA A 142 13.96 -12.24 0.54
N ARG A 143 12.94 -11.46 0.91
CA ARG A 143 13.02 -10.46 1.99
C ARG A 143 13.26 -11.11 3.36
N ASP A 144 12.55 -12.18 3.65
CA ASP A 144 12.70 -12.93 4.91
C ASP A 144 14.08 -13.57 4.99
N PHE A 145 14.59 -14.11 3.87
CA PHE A 145 15.93 -14.63 3.75
C PHE A 145 16.99 -13.54 4.00
N GLN A 146 16.89 -12.38 3.36
CA GLN A 146 17.82 -11.26 3.60
C GLN A 146 17.80 -10.82 5.07
N THR A 147 16.62 -10.80 5.69
CA THR A 147 16.49 -10.46 7.12
C THR A 147 17.16 -11.52 8.01
N ALA A 148 16.98 -12.81 7.69
CA ALA A 148 17.63 -13.91 8.39
C ALA A 148 19.16 -13.85 8.22
N LEU A 149 19.65 -13.57 7.01
CA LEU A 149 21.06 -13.41 6.72
C LEU A 149 21.69 -12.27 7.54
N LEU A 150 21.05 -11.10 7.59
CA LEU A 150 21.52 -9.98 8.42
C LEU A 150 21.56 -10.33 9.92
N ARG A 151 20.59 -11.12 10.41
CA ARG A 151 20.59 -11.60 11.80
C ARG A 151 21.73 -12.58 12.08
N SER A 152 21.98 -13.52 11.18
CA SER A 152 23.08 -14.46 11.31
C SER A 152 24.44 -13.75 11.31
N LEU A 153 24.64 -12.81 10.38
CA LEU A 153 25.88 -12.03 10.28
C LEU A 153 26.13 -11.09 11.46
N SER A 154 25.08 -10.64 12.15
CA SER A 154 25.19 -9.73 13.30
C SER A 154 25.41 -10.45 14.64
N GLY A 155 25.34 -11.79 14.67
CA GLY A 155 25.81 -12.61 15.80
C GLY A 155 25.13 -12.36 17.14
N SER A 156 23.92 -11.78 17.18
CA SER A 156 23.23 -11.47 18.43
C SER A 156 22.43 -12.68 18.93
N PRO A 157 22.80 -13.32 20.06
CA PRO A 157 22.09 -14.48 20.57
C PRO A 157 20.89 -14.01 21.40
N ASP A 158 19.71 -13.94 20.79
CA ASP A 158 18.48 -13.70 21.54
C ASP A 158 17.81 -15.04 21.89
N ARG A 159 17.85 -15.38 23.18
CA ARG A 159 17.14 -16.51 23.78
C ARG A 159 15.67 -16.16 23.94
N SER A 160 14.82 -16.62 23.03
CA SER A 160 13.41 -16.94 23.35
C SER A 160 12.75 -17.72 22.22
N VAL A 161 12.82 -19.04 22.29
CA VAL A 161 11.95 -19.96 21.54
C VAL A 161 10.79 -20.35 22.47
N GLN A 162 9.58 -19.88 22.15
CA GLN A 162 8.34 -20.67 22.20
C GLN A 162 7.15 -19.76 21.81
N GLY A 163 6.48 -20.09 20.69
CA GLY A 163 5.23 -19.43 20.31
C GLY A 163 4.90 -19.52 18.83
N ILE A 164 4.52 -20.74 18.40
CA ILE A 164 3.74 -21.11 17.20
C ILE A 164 3.39 -19.93 16.27
N HIS A 165 4.18 -19.77 15.20
CA HIS A 165 3.88 -18.85 14.11
C HIS A 165 2.90 -19.51 13.14
N VAL A 166 1.65 -19.03 13.17
CA VAL A 166 0.61 -19.43 12.22
C VAL A 166 0.81 -18.64 10.92
N PRO A 167 0.76 -19.31 9.76
CA PRO A 167 0.89 -18.70 8.45
C PRO A 167 -0.27 -17.79 8.07
N ASP A 168 0.01 -16.54 7.68
CA ASP A 168 -1.01 -15.68 7.11
C ASP A 168 -0.92 -15.55 5.58
N PRO A 169 -2.08 -15.50 4.91
CA PRO A 169 -2.24 -15.62 3.49
C PRO A 169 -2.25 -14.27 2.75
N GLU A 170 -2.24 -14.33 1.42
CA GLU A 170 -2.47 -13.18 0.52
C GLU A 170 -1.26 -12.40 0.00
N ALA A 171 -0.18 -13.14 -0.25
CA ALA A 171 0.59 -12.88 -1.46
C ALA A 171 -0.20 -13.26 -2.73
N LEU A 172 -1.39 -12.70 -2.99
CA LEU A 172 -2.14 -12.84 -4.25
C LEU A 172 -3.24 -11.78 -4.46
N GLY A 173 -3.00 -10.83 -5.35
CA GLY A 173 -4.05 -10.03 -5.98
C GLY A 173 -3.51 -9.04 -7.00
N ALA A 174 -3.50 -9.43 -8.28
CA ALA A 174 -3.77 -8.62 -9.50
C ALA A 174 -3.03 -9.18 -10.72
N VAL A 175 -3.73 -9.96 -11.55
CA VAL A 175 -3.62 -9.92 -13.03
C VAL A 175 -4.99 -10.37 -13.57
N GLU A 176 -5.81 -9.40 -13.98
CA GLU A 176 -6.84 -9.59 -15.00
C GLU A 176 -6.42 -8.79 -16.24
N ASP A 177 -6.86 -9.26 -17.41
CA ASP A 177 -6.62 -8.80 -18.79
C ASP A 177 -5.33 -9.23 -19.50
N GLU A 178 -5.44 -10.35 -20.24
CA GLU A 178 -5.17 -10.41 -21.70
C GLU A 178 -5.48 -11.82 -22.24
N LEU A 179 -6.58 -11.96 -22.96
CA LEU A 179 -6.80 -13.06 -23.91
C LEU A 179 -7.47 -12.48 -25.16
N THR A 180 -6.63 -12.00 -26.08
CA THR A 180 -6.95 -11.86 -27.49
C THR A 180 -6.84 -13.25 -28.13
N GLY A 181 -7.98 -13.82 -28.51
CA GLY A 181 -8.08 -15.06 -29.27
C GLY A 181 -8.68 -14.76 -30.63
N GLU A 182 -7.86 -14.94 -31.66
CA GLU A 182 -8.18 -14.86 -33.07
C GLU A 182 -9.32 -15.83 -33.46
N GLY A 183 -10.17 -15.37 -34.38
CA GLY A 183 -11.22 -16.16 -35.00
C GLY A 183 -11.51 -15.59 -36.38
N GLU A 184 -10.69 -16.00 -37.35
CA GLU A 184 -10.93 -15.83 -38.77
C GLU A 184 -12.28 -16.44 -39.16
N ASN A 185 -13.05 -15.72 -39.98
CA ASN A 185 -13.90 -16.35 -40.98
C ASN A 185 -14.12 -15.38 -42.15
N GLU A 186 -13.51 -15.76 -43.26
CA GLU A 186 -13.70 -15.22 -44.60
C GLU A 186 -15.08 -15.58 -45.19
N SER A 187 -15.33 -14.94 -46.34
CA SER A 187 -16.29 -15.27 -47.41
C SER A 187 -17.70 -14.67 -47.23
N SER A 188 -18.36 -14.12 -48.26
CA SER A 188 -18.06 -13.95 -49.69
C SER A 188 -19.08 -12.95 -50.27
N ASP A 189 -18.68 -12.23 -51.32
CA ASP A 189 -19.45 -11.83 -52.51
C ASP A 189 -20.84 -11.16 -52.41
N GLY A 190 -20.99 -10.06 -53.16
CA GLY A 190 -22.32 -9.56 -53.50
C GLY A 190 -22.41 -8.21 -54.24
N GLN A 191 -21.91 -8.16 -55.47
CA GLN A 191 -22.43 -7.39 -56.62
C GLN A 191 -22.51 -5.84 -56.61
N GLU A 192 -21.70 -5.28 -57.51
CA GLU A 192 -22.05 -4.38 -58.64
C GLU A 192 -23.42 -3.68 -58.64
N ARG A 193 -23.40 -2.36 -58.79
CA ARG A 193 -23.91 -1.68 -60.01
C ARG A 193 -23.52 -0.20 -60.04
N GLN A 194 -22.81 0.18 -61.10
CA GLN A 194 -22.76 1.53 -61.65
C GLN A 194 -24.10 1.84 -62.35
N HIS A 195 -24.59 3.07 -62.22
CA HIS A 195 -25.00 3.87 -63.37
C HIS A 195 -25.14 5.35 -63.00
N ASP A 196 -24.46 6.18 -63.78
CA ASP A 196 -24.65 7.63 -63.88
C ASP A 196 -26.08 7.98 -64.32
N GLU A 197 -26.62 9.11 -63.86
CA GLU A 197 -26.91 10.27 -64.73
C GLU A 197 -27.61 11.40 -63.96
N GLU A 198 -27.42 12.59 -64.53
CA GLU A 198 -27.65 13.95 -64.07
C GLU A 198 -29.11 14.28 -63.72
N SER A 199 -29.31 15.27 -62.84
CA SER A 199 -30.37 16.27 -62.96
C SER A 199 -30.06 17.49 -62.11
N GLU A 200 -30.16 18.64 -62.76
CA GLU A 200 -29.88 19.99 -62.32
C GLU A 200 -30.87 20.54 -61.27
N GLU A 201 -30.42 21.61 -60.62
CA GLU A 201 -31.19 22.75 -60.11
C GLU A 201 -32.32 22.51 -59.08
N SER A 202 -32.03 22.90 -57.83
CA SER A 202 -32.92 23.77 -57.07
C SER A 202 -32.14 24.47 -55.95
N GLU A 203 -31.95 25.77 -56.15
CA GLU A 203 -31.61 26.72 -55.10
C GLU A 203 -32.62 26.60 -53.95
N SER A 204 -32.12 26.31 -52.75
CA SER A 204 -32.72 26.84 -51.54
C SER A 204 -31.63 27.13 -50.52
N ILE A 205 -31.60 28.39 -50.13
CA ILE A 205 -30.73 28.99 -49.13
C ILE A 205 -31.05 28.32 -47.79
N GLN A 206 -30.16 27.44 -47.32
CA GLN A 206 -29.96 27.22 -45.90
C GLN A 206 -28.47 27.37 -45.63
N GLU A 207 -28.12 28.61 -45.28
CA GLU A 207 -26.92 28.98 -44.55
C GLU A 207 -26.87 28.07 -43.30
N SER A 208 -26.23 26.93 -43.47
CA SER A 208 -25.95 26.00 -42.37
C SER A 208 -25.03 26.77 -41.45
N ALA A 209 -25.59 27.24 -40.33
CA ALA A 209 -24.84 27.79 -39.22
C ALA A 209 -23.60 26.90 -39.01
N PRO A 210 -22.40 27.49 -38.77
CA PRO A 210 -21.22 26.69 -38.52
C PRO A 210 -21.57 25.68 -37.44
N THR A 211 -21.47 24.39 -37.77
CA THR A 211 -21.59 23.30 -36.82
C THR A 211 -20.70 23.68 -35.66
N ALA A 212 -21.31 24.06 -34.53
CA ALA A 212 -20.57 24.50 -33.35
C ALA A 212 -19.59 23.37 -33.05
N ALA A 213 -18.29 23.66 -33.21
CA ALA A 213 -17.26 22.70 -32.86
C ALA A 213 -17.58 22.17 -31.47
N PRO A 214 -17.57 20.84 -31.24
CA PRO A 214 -17.95 20.28 -29.95
C PRO A 214 -17.18 21.02 -28.86
N GLU A 215 -17.92 21.62 -27.92
CA GLU A 215 -17.36 22.43 -26.84
C GLU A 215 -16.23 21.65 -26.18
N ALA A 216 -14.99 22.10 -26.42
CA ALA A 216 -13.82 21.35 -26.01
C ALA A 216 -13.76 21.28 -24.49
N TRP A 217 -13.72 20.06 -23.95
CA TRP A 217 -13.47 19.84 -22.52
C TRP A 217 -12.13 20.46 -22.15
N ALA A 218 -12.11 21.23 -21.07
CA ALA A 218 -10.86 21.75 -20.52
C ALA A 218 -10.38 20.82 -19.42
N TRP A 219 -9.09 20.47 -19.44
CA TRP A 219 -8.47 19.61 -18.43
C TRP A 219 -7.24 20.28 -17.85
N GLY A 220 -6.83 19.83 -16.67
CA GLY A 220 -5.61 20.27 -16.01
C GLY A 220 -5.34 19.43 -14.77
N PHE A 221 -4.40 19.88 -13.94
CA PHE A 221 -4.07 19.17 -12.71
C PHE A 221 -3.84 20.14 -11.56
N ASP A 222 -3.98 19.66 -10.33
CA ASP A 222 -3.55 20.34 -9.11
C ASP A 222 -2.50 19.45 -8.43
N LEU A 223 -1.39 20.04 -7.99
CA LEU A 223 -0.35 19.34 -7.21
C LEU A 223 -0.24 20.00 -5.84
N ALA A 224 -0.37 19.22 -4.77
CA ALA A 224 -0.18 19.70 -3.41
C ALA A 224 0.94 18.94 -2.69
N ALA A 225 1.74 19.69 -1.94
CA ALA A 225 2.74 19.14 -1.02
C ALA A 225 2.65 19.87 0.31
N GLY A 226 2.92 19.18 1.41
CA GLY A 226 2.81 19.77 2.74
C GLY A 226 3.59 19.03 3.81
N LEU A 227 3.80 19.75 4.91
CA LEU A 227 4.46 19.25 6.12
C LEU A 227 3.59 19.59 7.31
N GLY A 228 3.62 18.71 8.31
CA GLY A 228 2.70 18.79 9.42
C GLY A 228 3.13 17.96 10.62
N PHE A 229 2.21 17.85 11.56
CA PHE A 229 2.30 16.98 12.70
C PHE A 229 1.08 16.07 12.76
N GLY A 230 1.30 14.83 13.14
CA GLY A 230 0.26 13.85 13.40
C GLY A 230 0.29 13.38 14.83
N GLN A 231 -0.84 12.83 15.29
CA GLN A 231 -0.93 12.02 16.48
C GLN A 231 -1.87 10.87 16.16
N ARG A 232 -1.54 9.68 16.66
CA ARG A 232 -2.34 8.49 16.47
C ARG A 232 -2.47 7.71 17.76
N GLU A 233 -3.67 7.21 17.96
CA GLU A 233 -4.05 6.40 19.11
C GLU A 233 -4.89 5.25 18.59
N SER A 234 -4.63 4.03 19.05
CA SER A 234 -5.40 2.87 18.66
C SER A 234 -5.56 1.94 19.84
N SER A 235 -6.73 1.32 19.93
CA SER A 235 -7.01 0.28 20.92
C SER A 235 -7.60 -0.91 20.20
N MET A 236 -7.18 -2.10 20.59
CA MET A 236 -7.63 -3.34 19.97
C MET A 236 -8.07 -4.31 21.08
N PRO A 237 -9.33 -4.75 21.12
CA PRO A 237 -9.74 -5.80 22.05
C PRO A 237 -9.04 -7.10 21.65
N MET A 238 -8.36 -7.78 22.59
CA MET A 238 -7.79 -9.10 22.33
C MET A 238 -8.25 -10.14 23.38
N GLU A 239 -8.11 -11.43 23.06
CA GLU A 239 -8.60 -12.56 23.88
C GLU A 239 -7.96 -12.60 25.29
N ALA A 240 -6.68 -12.25 25.40
CA ALA A 240 -5.93 -12.30 26.67
C ALA A 240 -5.93 -10.97 27.44
N GLU A 241 -5.86 -9.83 26.74
CA GLU A 241 -5.96 -8.47 27.28
C GLU A 241 -6.05 -7.46 26.12
N GLY A 242 -6.64 -6.28 26.30
CA GLY A 242 -6.70 -5.28 25.23
C GLY A 242 -5.32 -4.68 24.92
N ALA A 243 -4.94 -4.55 23.65
CA ALA A 243 -3.74 -3.84 23.25
C ALA A 243 -4.03 -2.36 23.04
N HIS A 244 -3.08 -1.52 23.44
CA HIS A 244 -3.17 -0.07 23.29
C HIS A 244 -1.90 0.49 22.67
N PHE A 245 -2.11 1.41 21.74
CA PHE A 245 -1.08 2.14 21.03
C PHE A 245 -1.37 3.63 21.17
N SER A 246 -0.36 4.38 21.59
CA SER A 246 -0.43 5.84 21.60
C SER A 246 0.91 6.42 21.17
N SER A 247 0.85 7.30 20.17
CA SER A 247 2.01 8.06 19.71
C SER A 247 2.09 9.40 20.40
N SER A 248 3.31 9.87 20.68
CA SER A 248 3.56 11.30 20.83
C SER A 248 3.34 12.03 19.48
N PRO A 249 3.14 13.36 19.47
CA PRO A 249 3.06 14.11 18.22
C PRO A 249 4.29 13.87 17.34
N PHE A 250 4.08 13.49 16.07
CA PHE A 250 5.14 13.13 15.14
C PHE A 250 5.11 14.02 13.89
N PRO A 251 6.27 14.34 13.28
CA PRO A 251 6.29 15.06 12.02
C PRO A 251 5.75 14.18 10.89
N ALA A 252 5.13 14.80 9.90
CA ALA A 252 4.52 14.07 8.81
C ALA A 252 4.47 14.86 7.52
N VAL A 253 4.41 14.11 6.42
CA VAL A 253 4.46 14.62 5.05
C VAL A 253 3.12 14.34 4.37
N HIS A 254 2.67 15.29 3.57
CA HIS A 254 1.49 15.19 2.73
C HIS A 254 1.84 15.44 1.26
N VAL A 255 1.31 14.61 0.38
CA VAL A 255 1.33 14.82 -1.07
C VAL A 255 -0.05 14.52 -1.63
N ALA A 256 -0.54 15.37 -2.53
CA ALA A 256 -1.75 15.10 -3.28
C ALA A 256 -1.61 15.50 -4.75
N PHE A 257 -2.31 14.77 -5.61
CA PHE A 257 -2.39 15.02 -7.04
C PHE A 257 -3.84 14.86 -7.49
N ASP A 258 -4.38 15.87 -8.14
CA ASP A 258 -5.73 15.86 -8.68
C ASP A 258 -5.70 16.14 -10.18
N LEU A 259 -6.21 15.24 -11.00
CA LEU A 259 -6.45 15.48 -12.43
C LEU A 259 -7.89 15.96 -12.57
N TRP A 260 -8.12 17.14 -13.15
CA TRP A 260 -9.45 17.73 -13.25
C TRP A 260 -9.91 17.95 -14.70
N LEU A 261 -11.22 17.92 -14.86
CA LEU A 261 -11.97 18.13 -16.09
C LEU A 261 -13.08 19.16 -15.84
N ARG A 262 -13.21 20.12 -16.74
CA ARG A 262 -14.34 21.05 -16.83
C ARG A 262 -15.20 20.66 -18.02
N PRO A 263 -16.49 20.35 -17.80
CA PRO A 263 -17.38 19.89 -18.86
C PRO A 263 -17.58 20.91 -19.99
N SER A 264 -17.47 22.21 -19.68
CA SER A 264 -17.51 23.28 -20.67
C SER A 264 -16.53 24.41 -20.33
N PRO A 265 -16.07 25.20 -21.31
CA PRO A 265 -15.07 26.26 -21.12
C PRO A 265 -15.47 27.36 -20.12
N GLY A 266 -16.77 27.56 -19.90
CA GLY A 266 -17.32 28.51 -18.92
C GLY A 266 -17.76 27.87 -17.61
N SER A 267 -17.73 26.52 -17.50
CA SER A 267 -18.20 25.84 -16.30
C SER A 267 -17.23 26.02 -15.14
N SER A 268 -17.80 26.37 -14.00
CA SER A 268 -17.11 26.44 -12.70
C SER A 268 -17.06 25.09 -11.99
N LEU A 269 -17.77 24.08 -12.52
CA LEU A 269 -17.72 22.69 -12.06
C LEU A 269 -16.40 22.05 -12.51
N ARG A 270 -15.70 21.44 -11.56
CA ARG A 270 -14.55 20.56 -11.82
C ARG A 270 -14.88 19.16 -11.34
N ALA A 271 -14.83 18.19 -12.26
CA ALA A 271 -14.78 16.77 -11.93
C ALA A 271 -13.31 16.34 -11.88
N MET A 272 -12.89 15.65 -10.83
CA MET A 272 -11.48 15.37 -10.59
C MET A 272 -11.26 13.92 -10.17
N LEU A 273 -10.18 13.32 -10.62
CA LEU A 273 -9.64 12.09 -10.07
C LEU A 273 -8.45 12.45 -9.19
N GLY A 274 -8.54 12.11 -7.90
CA GLY A 274 -7.59 12.54 -6.89
C GLY A 274 -6.89 11.40 -6.18
N VAL A 275 -5.62 11.63 -5.86
CA VAL A 275 -4.78 10.79 -5.00
C VAL A 275 -4.25 11.67 -3.86
N ARG A 276 -4.38 11.20 -2.62
CA ARG A 276 -3.81 11.85 -1.43
C ARG A 276 -3.03 10.83 -0.61
N TYR A 277 -1.84 11.20 -0.20
CA TYR A 277 -0.98 10.37 0.62
C TYR A 277 -0.43 11.16 1.81
N TYR A 278 -0.48 10.53 2.98
CA TYR A 278 0.12 10.99 4.22
C TYR A 278 1.04 9.91 4.75
N THR A 279 2.22 10.30 5.25
CA THR A 279 3.12 9.40 5.97
C THR A 279 3.75 10.12 7.15
N SER A 280 3.89 9.40 8.26
CA SER A 280 4.72 9.83 9.38
C SER A 280 6.20 9.79 9.02
N VAL A 281 7.00 10.59 9.74
CA VAL A 281 8.46 10.59 9.71
C VAL A 281 8.97 10.37 11.13
N GLY A 282 9.78 9.33 11.36
CA GLY A 282 10.37 9.06 12.67
C GLY A 282 9.35 8.86 13.79
N LEU A 283 8.19 8.26 13.49
CA LEU A 283 7.15 8.02 14.48
C LEU A 283 7.64 6.97 15.50
N GLN A 284 7.51 7.33 16.78
CA GLN A 284 7.75 6.44 17.90
C GLN A 284 6.48 6.31 18.73
N ALA A 285 6.15 5.09 19.08
CA ALA A 285 4.94 4.78 19.84
C ALA A 285 5.28 4.06 21.13
N ALA A 286 4.50 4.35 22.16
CA ALA A 286 4.53 3.62 23.41
C ALA A 286 3.67 2.36 23.23
N ASP A 287 4.33 1.20 23.25
CA ASP A 287 3.69 -0.11 23.25
C ASP A 287 3.57 -0.60 24.70
N GLN A 288 2.34 -0.76 25.20
CA GLN A 288 2.07 -1.27 26.54
C GLN A 288 1.90 -2.78 26.48
N ARG A 289 2.81 -3.53 27.10
CA ARG A 289 2.81 -4.99 27.10
C ARG A 289 1.92 -5.55 28.22
N ALA A 290 1.59 -6.84 28.12
CA ALA A 290 0.77 -7.55 29.11
C ALA A 290 1.39 -7.60 30.53
N ASP A 291 2.71 -7.39 30.65
CA ASP A 291 3.38 -7.26 31.96
C ASP A 291 3.29 -5.84 32.56
N GLY A 292 2.58 -4.93 31.88
CA GLY A 292 2.44 -3.53 32.25
C GLY A 292 3.65 -2.66 31.90
N SER A 293 4.72 -3.23 31.34
CA SER A 293 5.87 -2.46 30.88
C SER A 293 5.54 -1.69 29.59
N THR A 294 6.23 -0.58 29.37
CA THR A 294 6.10 0.21 28.16
C THR A 294 7.42 0.20 27.39
N GLN A 295 7.37 -0.14 26.11
CA GLN A 295 8.51 -0.04 25.20
C GLN A 295 8.24 1.00 24.13
N MET A 296 9.23 1.84 23.82
CA MET A 296 9.16 2.73 22.65
C MET A 296 9.55 1.95 21.40
N VAL A 297 8.66 1.94 20.41
CA VAL A 297 8.85 1.21 19.15
C VAL A 297 8.77 2.16 17.97
N ASN A 298 9.71 2.03 17.03
CA ASN A 298 9.67 2.75 15.76
C ASN A 298 8.52 2.19 14.92
N THR A 299 7.60 3.07 14.54
CA THR A 299 6.43 2.71 13.75
C THR A 299 6.24 3.70 12.61
N ARG A 300 5.40 3.33 11.65
CA ARG A 300 5.06 4.17 10.52
C ARG A 300 3.55 4.19 10.32
N ALA A 301 2.97 5.38 10.46
CA ALA A 301 1.57 5.63 10.12
C ALA A 301 1.48 6.14 8.68
N GLN A 302 0.61 5.52 7.89
CA GLN A 302 0.38 5.92 6.49
C GLN A 302 -1.11 5.99 6.20
N ASN A 303 -1.50 6.93 5.35
CA ASN A 303 -2.86 7.07 4.88
C ASN A 303 -2.85 7.38 3.37
N LEU A 304 -3.50 6.54 2.57
CA LEU A 304 -3.66 6.72 1.13
C LEU A 304 -5.14 6.84 0.83
N ALA A 305 -5.53 7.80 0.00
CA ALA A 305 -6.90 7.95 -0.45
C ALA A 305 -6.92 8.19 -1.96
N LEU A 306 -7.75 7.41 -2.64
CA LEU A 306 -8.03 7.51 -4.08
C LEU A 306 -9.51 7.87 -4.22
N GLY A 307 -9.88 8.81 -5.08
CA GLY A 307 -11.29 9.15 -5.20
C GLY A 307 -11.65 10.07 -6.36
N LEU A 308 -12.93 10.07 -6.68
CA LEU A 308 -13.55 11.04 -7.57
C LEU A 308 -14.02 12.24 -6.75
N LYS A 309 -13.71 13.45 -7.22
CA LYS A 309 -14.07 14.71 -6.58
C LYS A 309 -14.91 15.56 -7.52
N LEU A 310 -15.89 16.26 -6.96
CA LEU A 310 -16.68 17.27 -7.63
C LEU A 310 -16.51 18.58 -6.85
N ASN A 311 -16.07 19.63 -7.54
CA ASN A 311 -15.89 20.96 -6.98
C ASN A 311 -16.73 21.96 -7.77
N PHE A 312 -17.75 22.54 -7.14
CA PHE A 312 -18.69 23.45 -7.78
C PHE A 312 -19.06 24.62 -6.86
N PRO A 313 -19.41 25.79 -7.41
CA PRO A 313 -19.94 26.89 -6.61
C PRO A 313 -21.38 26.58 -6.17
N LEU A 314 -21.72 26.91 -4.92
CA LEU A 314 -23.10 26.90 -4.41
C LEU A 314 -23.87 28.16 -4.81
N VAL A 315 -23.15 29.27 -5.01
CA VAL A 315 -23.71 30.58 -5.36
C VAL A 315 -22.83 31.18 -6.45
N ASP A 316 -23.46 31.75 -7.48
CA ASP A 316 -22.74 32.46 -8.53
C ASP A 316 -22.14 33.77 -7.99
N GLY A 317 -20.92 34.09 -8.43
CA GLY A 317 -20.26 35.32 -8.05
C GLY A 317 -18.73 35.26 -8.22
N PRO A 318 -18.04 36.39 -7.98
CA PRO A 318 -16.58 36.47 -8.11
C PRO A 318 -15.83 35.67 -7.02
N LEU A 319 -16.45 35.53 -5.84
CA LEU A 319 -15.94 34.73 -4.73
C LEU A 319 -17.04 33.77 -4.27
N PRO A 320 -17.31 32.71 -5.04
CA PRO A 320 -18.41 31.82 -4.73
C PRO A 320 -18.06 30.97 -3.51
N ILE A 321 -19.05 30.72 -2.65
CA ILE A 321 -18.95 29.61 -1.70
C ILE A 321 -18.86 28.33 -2.52
N ARG A 322 -17.80 27.54 -2.32
CA ARG A 322 -17.57 26.30 -3.09
C ARG A 322 -17.92 25.09 -2.25
N MET A 323 -18.51 24.09 -2.90
CA MET A 323 -18.71 22.77 -2.34
C MET A 323 -17.73 21.80 -2.98
N ASP A 324 -17.12 20.98 -2.14
CA ASP A 324 -16.20 19.90 -2.50
C ASP A 324 -16.82 18.58 -2.05
N VAL A 325 -17.18 17.71 -2.98
CA VAL A 325 -17.66 16.36 -2.69
C VAL A 325 -16.65 15.38 -3.22
N GLU A 326 -16.29 14.38 -2.43
CA GLU A 326 -15.34 13.34 -2.78
C GLU A 326 -15.90 11.98 -2.37
N ALA A 327 -15.77 10.99 -3.24
CA ALA A 327 -16.09 9.61 -2.95
C ALA A 327 -14.99 8.71 -3.48
N GLY A 328 -14.58 7.71 -2.71
CA GLY A 328 -13.45 6.89 -3.11
C GLY A 328 -13.10 5.78 -2.14
N TRP A 329 -11.87 5.28 -2.28
CA TRP A 329 -11.30 4.23 -1.45
C TRP A 329 -10.15 4.76 -0.63
N GLY A 330 -10.15 4.45 0.66
CA GLY A 330 -9.12 4.86 1.61
C GLY A 330 -8.38 3.65 2.17
N PHE A 331 -7.10 3.84 2.46
CA PHE A 331 -6.23 2.90 3.14
C PHE A 331 -5.58 3.61 4.31
N ARG A 332 -5.67 3.04 5.51
CA ARG A 332 -4.97 3.51 6.70
C ARG A 332 -4.13 2.37 7.25
N MET A 333 -2.83 2.61 7.38
CA MET A 333 -1.86 1.59 7.73
C MET A 333 -1.09 2.01 8.97
N LEU A 334 -0.83 1.06 9.87
CA LEU A 334 0.15 1.19 10.94
C LEU A 334 1.14 0.03 10.79
N ASP A 335 2.38 0.38 10.49
CA ASP A 335 3.48 -0.55 10.29
C ASP A 335 4.52 -0.40 11.39
N SER A 336 5.23 -1.47 11.73
CA SER A 336 6.22 -1.52 12.81
C SER A 336 7.38 -2.42 12.41
N GLU A 337 8.59 -1.96 12.65
CA GLU A 337 9.81 -2.76 12.39
C GLU A 337 10.01 -3.86 13.43
N PHE A 338 9.38 -3.72 14.60
CA PHE A 338 9.48 -4.64 15.72
C PHE A 338 8.11 -5.17 16.13
N GLN A 339 8.09 -6.33 16.77
CA GLN A 339 6.88 -6.92 17.31
C GLN A 339 6.33 -6.05 18.45
N MET A 340 5.11 -5.54 18.27
CA MET A 340 4.36 -4.79 19.28
C MET A 340 3.29 -5.69 19.91
N SER A 341 2.74 -5.29 21.06
CA SER A 341 1.55 -5.93 21.63
C SER A 341 0.36 -5.85 20.67
N MET A 342 0.19 -4.71 20.00
CA MET A 342 -0.80 -4.51 18.95
C MET A 342 -0.20 -4.89 17.59
N PRO A 343 -0.84 -5.77 16.80
CA PRO A 343 -0.31 -6.14 15.48
C PRO A 343 -0.24 -4.96 14.53
N THR A 344 0.66 -5.04 13.56
CA THR A 344 0.62 -4.19 12.37
C THR A 344 -0.70 -4.37 11.65
N TYR A 345 -1.21 -3.31 11.03
CA TYR A 345 -2.49 -3.43 10.35
C TYR A 345 -2.69 -2.48 9.18
N THR A 346 -3.58 -2.90 8.29
CA THR A 346 -4.14 -2.10 7.21
C THR A 346 -5.66 -2.13 7.30
N LEU A 347 -6.27 -0.95 7.33
CA LEU A 347 -7.71 -0.74 7.26
C LEU A 347 -8.04 -0.13 5.91
N SER A 348 -8.95 -0.72 5.16
CA SER A 348 -9.37 -0.15 3.89
C SER A 348 -10.88 -0.23 3.67
N GLY A 349 -11.37 0.69 2.84
CA GLY A 349 -12.76 0.69 2.44
C GLY A 349 -13.21 1.99 1.79
N LEU A 350 -14.51 2.05 1.56
CA LEU A 350 -15.17 3.18 0.93
C LEU A 350 -15.23 4.37 1.88
N TYR A 351 -15.05 5.56 1.34
CA TYR A 351 -15.32 6.79 2.07
C TYR A 351 -15.96 7.84 1.17
N GLY A 352 -16.74 8.71 1.81
CA GLY A 352 -17.29 9.93 1.26
C GLY A 352 -16.84 11.11 2.11
N ARG A 353 -16.58 12.23 1.45
CA ARG A 353 -16.21 13.48 2.10
C ARG A 353 -16.96 14.62 1.43
N ALA A 354 -17.55 15.49 2.23
CA ALA A 354 -18.25 16.67 1.76
C ALA A 354 -17.73 17.88 2.53
N GLY A 355 -17.32 18.92 1.81
CA GLY A 355 -16.80 20.14 2.38
C GLY A 355 -17.32 21.38 1.70
N VAL A 356 -17.25 22.48 2.43
CA VAL A 356 -17.62 23.81 1.99
C VAL A 356 -16.44 24.73 2.24
N VAL A 357 -16.11 25.55 1.24
CA VAL A 357 -15.08 26.59 1.30
C VAL A 357 -15.76 27.95 1.13
N VAL A 358 -15.66 28.77 2.16
CA VAL A 358 -16.27 30.10 2.27
C VAL A 358 -15.17 31.16 2.21
N PRO A 359 -15.20 32.08 1.24
CA PRO A 359 -14.27 33.21 1.20
C PRO A 359 -14.51 34.13 2.41
N ILE A 360 -13.44 34.60 3.03
CA ILE A 360 -13.48 35.51 4.18
C ILE A 360 -13.43 36.94 3.65
N GLY A 361 -14.58 37.62 3.62
CA GLY A 361 -14.68 38.99 3.09
C GLY A 361 -14.79 39.05 1.56
N LYS A 362 -15.12 40.23 1.03
CA LYS A 362 -15.40 40.43 -0.40
C LYS A 362 -14.15 40.58 -1.27
N GLU A 363 -13.01 40.90 -0.67
CA GLU A 363 -11.75 41.18 -1.37
C GLU A 363 -10.56 40.46 -0.75
N SER A 364 -10.78 39.65 0.30
CA SER A 364 -9.67 39.01 0.99
C SER A 364 -9.27 37.71 0.29
N PRO A 365 -7.96 37.42 0.19
CA PRO A 365 -7.44 36.18 -0.38
C PRO A 365 -7.62 34.97 0.56
N LEU A 366 -8.24 35.17 1.73
CA LEU A 366 -8.45 34.12 2.71
C LEU A 366 -9.78 33.41 2.47
N SER A 367 -9.77 32.10 2.62
CA SER A 367 -10.97 31.27 2.65
C SER A 367 -10.95 30.32 3.83
N PHE A 368 -12.10 30.13 4.46
CA PHE A 368 -12.32 29.14 5.51
C PHE A 368 -12.96 27.90 4.89
N GLY A 369 -12.47 26.71 5.22
CA GLY A 369 -13.04 25.45 4.78
C GLY A 369 -13.41 24.55 5.93
N LEU A 370 -14.53 23.85 5.79
CA LEU A 370 -14.98 22.81 6.69
C LEU A 370 -15.38 21.60 5.86
N ALA A 371 -14.88 20.41 6.19
CA ALA A 371 -15.26 19.17 5.55
C ALA A 371 -15.59 18.09 6.58
N ALA A 372 -16.67 17.35 6.32
CA ALA A 372 -17.04 16.15 7.05
C ALA A 372 -16.70 14.91 6.21
N GLU A 373 -16.33 13.83 6.88
CA GLU A 373 -15.90 12.58 6.29
C GLU A 373 -16.66 11.42 6.94
N LEU A 374 -17.18 10.53 6.12
CA LEU A 374 -17.86 9.29 6.53
C LEU A 374 -17.25 8.15 5.71
N GLY A 375 -17.07 6.97 6.29
CA GLY A 375 -16.62 5.81 5.54
C GLY A 375 -17.05 4.49 6.16
N TYR A 376 -16.93 3.46 5.34
CA TYR A 376 -17.16 2.07 5.71
C TYR A 376 -15.89 1.29 5.46
N ILE A 377 -15.32 0.73 6.52
CA ILE A 377 -14.17 -0.17 6.46
C ILE A 377 -14.70 -1.57 6.24
N ASN A 378 -14.37 -2.16 5.10
CA ASN A 378 -14.81 -3.50 4.70
C ASN A 378 -13.65 -4.48 4.54
N SER A 379 -12.42 -4.02 4.79
CA SER A 379 -11.21 -4.84 4.76
C SER A 379 -10.30 -4.41 5.90
N VAL A 380 -9.94 -5.40 6.72
CA VAL A 380 -8.98 -5.31 7.81
C VAL A 380 -7.93 -6.37 7.52
N SER A 381 -6.64 -6.02 7.65
CA SER A 381 -5.54 -6.99 7.51
C SER A 381 -5.75 -8.18 8.45
N GLU A 382 -5.43 -9.38 7.99
CA GLU A 382 -5.82 -10.61 8.68
C GLU A 382 -5.19 -10.75 10.06
N GLU A 383 -3.93 -10.32 10.27
CA GLU A 383 -3.32 -10.21 11.60
C GLU A 383 -4.22 -9.47 12.60
N ALA A 384 -4.77 -8.31 12.24
CA ALA A 384 -5.67 -7.52 13.09
C ALA A 384 -7.09 -8.09 13.14
N ALA A 385 -7.58 -8.65 12.03
CA ALA A 385 -8.91 -9.28 11.98
C ALA A 385 -8.98 -10.49 12.91
N VAL A 386 -7.93 -11.32 12.94
CA VAL A 386 -7.80 -12.48 13.82
C VAL A 386 -7.50 -12.06 15.25
N ALA A 387 -6.52 -11.16 15.45
CA ALA A 387 -6.12 -10.72 16.77
C ALA A 387 -7.16 -9.87 17.49
N ALA A 388 -8.20 -9.39 16.81
CA ALA A 388 -9.26 -8.59 17.42
C ALA A 388 -10.66 -9.14 17.16
N ALA A 389 -10.79 -10.23 16.42
CA ALA A 389 -12.07 -10.73 15.90
C ALA A 389 -12.95 -9.62 15.29
N VAL A 390 -12.36 -8.80 14.41
CA VAL A 390 -13.04 -7.67 13.72
C VAL A 390 -13.16 -7.96 12.22
N SER A 391 -14.27 -7.56 11.61
CA SER A 391 -14.55 -7.84 10.18
C SER A 391 -14.88 -6.59 9.34
N GLY A 392 -15.15 -5.45 9.98
CA GLY A 392 -15.44 -4.18 9.32
C GLY A 392 -16.02 -3.16 10.29
N GLY A 393 -16.32 -1.96 9.82
CA GLY A 393 -16.87 -0.91 10.68
C GLY A 393 -16.92 0.48 10.03
N ALA A 394 -17.00 1.51 10.86
CA ALA A 394 -17.28 2.86 10.42
C ALA A 394 -16.08 3.80 10.61
N ARG A 395 -15.96 4.75 9.69
CA ARG A 395 -14.99 5.85 9.73
C ARG A 395 -15.75 7.17 9.80
N LEU A 396 -15.34 8.04 10.71
CA LEU A 396 -15.88 9.40 10.89
C LEU A 396 -14.72 10.38 10.90
N GLY A 397 -14.88 11.56 10.30
CA GLY A 397 -13.85 12.57 10.36
C GLY A 397 -14.35 13.98 10.08
N ILE A 398 -13.54 14.94 10.49
CA ILE A 398 -13.76 16.36 10.26
C ILE A 398 -12.43 17.02 9.92
N GLU A 399 -12.45 17.93 8.95
CA GLU A 399 -11.31 18.78 8.62
C GLU A 399 -11.74 20.24 8.63
N VAL A 400 -10.94 21.06 9.27
CA VAL A 400 -11.03 22.52 9.21
C VAL A 400 -9.79 23.03 8.51
N GLN A 401 -9.95 24.00 7.62
CA GLN A 401 -8.82 24.61 6.91
C GLN A 401 -8.99 26.12 6.78
N VAL A 402 -7.86 26.83 6.76
CA VAL A 402 -7.76 28.21 6.32
C VAL A 402 -6.83 28.23 5.12
N ARG A 403 -7.34 28.69 3.98
CA ARG A 403 -6.60 28.83 2.72
C ARG A 403 -6.27 30.29 2.47
N TYR A 404 -5.09 30.56 1.95
CA TYR A 404 -4.60 31.85 1.50
C TYR A 404 -4.17 31.73 0.05
N ASP A 405 -4.89 32.40 -0.84
CA ASP A 405 -4.60 32.43 -2.27
C ASP A 405 -3.47 33.44 -2.52
N ILE A 406 -2.25 32.97 -2.80
CA ILE A 406 -1.06 33.82 -3.01
C ILE A 406 -1.15 34.49 -4.38
N ILE A 407 -1.40 33.68 -5.41
CA ILE A 407 -1.67 34.05 -6.79
C ILE A 407 -2.74 33.10 -7.35
N ALA A 408 -3.22 33.34 -8.57
CA ALA A 408 -4.28 32.52 -9.16
C ALA A 408 -3.92 31.03 -9.24
N GLU A 409 -2.65 30.73 -9.48
CA GLU A 409 -2.12 29.38 -9.67
C GLU A 409 -1.58 28.76 -8.36
N LEU A 410 -1.59 29.48 -7.25
CA LEU A 410 -0.92 29.03 -6.03
C LEU A 410 -1.62 29.48 -4.75
N ASP A 411 -1.92 28.52 -3.89
CA ASP A 411 -2.39 28.78 -2.53
C ASP A 411 -1.58 28.01 -1.48
N VAL A 412 -1.69 28.51 -0.25
CA VAL A 412 -1.24 27.81 0.95
C VAL A 412 -2.45 27.61 1.86
N ALA A 413 -2.59 26.42 2.42
CA ALA A 413 -3.62 26.11 3.39
C ALA A 413 -3.01 25.54 4.67
N VAL A 414 -3.53 25.99 5.80
CA VAL A 414 -3.33 25.35 7.10
C VAL A 414 -4.59 24.55 7.39
N SER A 415 -4.46 23.24 7.59
CA SER A 415 -5.61 22.37 7.88
C SER A 415 -5.37 21.48 9.08
N TYR A 416 -6.42 21.25 9.86
CA TYR A 416 -6.46 20.29 10.95
C TYR A 416 -7.57 19.27 10.69
N ARG A 417 -7.23 17.99 10.70
CA ARG A 417 -8.12 16.87 10.47
C ARG A 417 -8.11 15.92 11.65
N GLY A 418 -9.29 15.57 12.16
CA GLY A 418 -9.49 14.46 13.10
C GLY A 418 -10.29 13.36 12.44
N SER A 419 -9.87 12.11 12.58
CA SER A 419 -10.53 10.96 11.96
C SER A 419 -10.48 9.73 12.86
N HIS A 420 -11.65 9.17 13.10
CA HIS A 420 -11.90 8.04 13.99
C HIS A 420 -12.41 6.85 13.18
N ILE A 421 -11.91 5.67 13.50
CA ILE A 421 -12.41 4.40 12.99
C ILE A 421 -12.88 3.56 14.17
N PHE A 422 -14.03 2.91 14.01
CA PHE A 422 -14.66 2.04 14.98
C PHE A 422 -14.99 0.72 14.31
N LEU A 423 -14.42 -0.37 14.82
CA LEU A 423 -14.60 -1.73 14.30
C LEU A 423 -15.15 -2.62 15.43
N PRO A 424 -16.43 -3.03 15.39
CA PRO A 424 -16.97 -3.96 16.37
C PRO A 424 -16.20 -5.29 16.36
N SER A 425 -16.00 -5.84 17.56
CA SER A 425 -15.30 -7.11 17.79
C SER A 425 -16.26 -8.18 18.30
N GLU A 426 -16.09 -9.43 17.85
CA GLU A 426 -16.83 -10.59 18.35
C GLU A 426 -16.45 -10.98 19.78
N TRP A 427 -15.27 -10.58 20.25
CA TRP A 427 -14.82 -10.80 21.64
C TRP A 427 -15.44 -9.80 22.63
N GLY A 428 -16.23 -8.85 22.13
CA GLY A 428 -16.78 -7.75 22.90
C GLY A 428 -15.87 -6.51 22.86
N GLY A 429 -16.49 -5.34 22.95
CA GLY A 429 -15.80 -4.06 22.78
C GLY A 429 -15.69 -3.61 21.32
N THR A 430 -14.76 -2.71 21.05
CA THR A 430 -14.61 -2.08 19.73
C THR A 430 -13.13 -1.74 19.54
N MET A 431 -12.55 -2.15 18.41
CA MET A 431 -11.26 -1.62 18.00
C MET A 431 -11.47 -0.16 17.60
N THR A 432 -10.67 0.72 18.19
CA THR A 432 -10.68 2.14 17.85
C THR A 432 -9.34 2.52 17.24
N ASP A 433 -9.38 3.38 16.23
CA ASP A 433 -8.20 4.02 15.66
C ASP A 433 -8.50 5.50 15.40
N VAL A 434 -7.74 6.36 16.06
CA VAL A 434 -7.91 7.81 16.04
C VAL A 434 -6.65 8.43 15.49
N GLU A 435 -6.80 9.17 14.39
CA GLU A 435 -5.74 9.91 13.74
C GLU A 435 -6.09 11.39 13.75
N ARG A 436 -5.16 12.21 14.25
CA ARG A 436 -5.25 13.67 14.26
C ARG A 436 -4.07 14.22 13.47
N PHE A 437 -4.31 15.18 12.59
CA PHE A 437 -3.29 15.69 11.69
C PHE A 437 -3.42 17.20 11.48
N GLY A 438 -2.37 17.95 11.76
CA GLY A 438 -2.24 19.36 11.39
C GLY A 438 -1.21 19.50 10.28
N VAL A 439 -1.55 20.17 9.17
CA VAL A 439 -0.65 20.32 8.02
C VAL A 439 -0.71 21.70 7.41
N VAL A 440 0.46 22.20 7.02
CA VAL A 440 0.60 23.32 6.11
C VAL A 440 0.87 22.74 4.72
N ARG A 441 -0.03 22.99 3.78
CA ARG A 441 0.06 22.49 2.40
C ARG A 441 0.07 23.64 1.42
N MET A 442 0.88 23.50 0.38
CA MET A 442 0.94 24.41 -0.75
C MET A 442 0.37 23.68 -1.96
N THR A 443 -0.54 24.31 -2.70
CA THR A 443 -1.18 23.72 -3.89
C THR A 443 -0.90 24.58 -5.11
N TYR A 444 -0.39 23.95 -6.16
CA TYR A 444 -0.15 24.55 -7.46
C TYR A 444 -1.24 24.11 -8.47
N ARG A 445 -1.82 25.08 -9.18
CA ARG A 445 -2.90 24.94 -10.16
C ARG A 445 -2.52 25.69 -11.45
N PRO A 446 -1.78 25.06 -12.37
CA PRO A 446 -1.29 25.68 -13.61
C PRO A 446 -2.36 26.23 -14.55
#